data_AF-A0A2G3AKF9-F1
#
_entry.id   AF-A0A2G3AKF9-F1
#
_cell.length_a   1.000
_cell.length_b   1.000
_cell.length_c   1.000
_cell.angle_alpha   90.00
_cell.angle_beta   90.00
_cell.angle_gamma   90.00
#
_symmetry.space_group_name_H-M   'P 1'
#
loop_
_entity.id
_entity.type
_entity.pdbx_description
1 polymer ?
#
loop_
_entity_poly.entity_id
_entity_poly.type
_entity_poly.pdbx_seq_one_letter_code
_entity_poly.pdbx_strand_id
1 'polypeptide(L)'
;MGNPFDVQHVEEIALQTVGSLDYGLFVAAYAEYLSDGLQVPNDGLDAGLLRKIYDALLWKYGEAKAQKPYASDVKDPRRPKPHFVAPYVEQLVHIE
;
A
#
# COMPACT_ATOMS: atom_id res chain seq x y z
N MET A 1 -25.14 9.62 -19.80
CA MET A 1 -24.26 10.68 -19.26
C MET A 1 -23.62 10.10 -18.01
N GLY A 2 -22.29 9.98 -18.02
CA GLY A 2 -21.54 9.22 -17.02
C GLY A 2 -21.60 9.85 -15.64
N ASN A 3 -21.57 9.02 -14.61
CA ASN A 3 -21.47 9.43 -13.23
C ASN A 3 -20.04 9.95 -13.00
N PRO A 4 -19.80 11.28 -12.86
CA PRO A 4 -18.47 11.74 -12.49
C PRO A 4 -18.24 11.36 -11.04
N PHE A 5 -17.19 10.59 -10.77
CA PHE A 5 -16.72 10.41 -9.40
C PHE A 5 -16.23 11.76 -8.88
N ASP A 6 -16.60 12.08 -7.65
CA ASP A 6 -16.04 13.25 -6.96
C ASP A 6 -14.60 12.90 -6.55
N VAL A 7 -13.63 13.62 -7.12
CA VAL A 7 -12.20 13.42 -6.86
C VAL A 7 -11.71 14.65 -6.10
N GLN A 8 -11.26 14.43 -4.87
CA GLN A 8 -10.65 15.47 -4.04
C GLN A 8 -9.14 15.34 -4.09
N HIS A 9 -8.47 16.43 -4.48
CA HIS A 9 -7.02 16.54 -4.36
C HIS A 9 -6.67 17.04 -2.97
N VAL A 10 -5.84 16.27 -2.27
CA VAL A 10 -5.26 16.69 -0.99
C VAL A 10 -3.83 17.16 -1.29
N GLU A 11 -3.62 18.47 -1.27
CA GLU A 11 -2.29 19.08 -1.28
C GLU A 11 -1.77 19.18 0.16
N GLU A 12 -0.45 19.30 0.33
CA GLU A 12 0.20 19.44 1.66
C GLU A 12 0.19 18.18 2.55
N ILE A 13 0.05 16.99 1.95
CA ILE A 13 0.48 15.75 2.61
C ILE A 13 1.99 15.89 2.83
N ALA A 14 2.43 15.96 4.09
CA ALA A 14 3.84 16.01 4.42
C ALA A 14 4.56 14.82 3.75
N LEU A 15 5.29 15.13 2.68
CA LEU A 15 6.00 14.15 1.90
C LEU A 15 7.09 13.54 2.78
N GLN A 16 7.22 12.21 2.70
CA GLN A 16 8.28 11.51 3.40
C GLN A 16 9.63 12.13 3.02
N THR A 17 10.58 12.13 3.96
CA THR A 17 11.92 12.63 3.73
C THR A 17 12.54 11.92 2.52
N VAL A 18 13.06 12.71 1.56
CA VAL A 18 13.71 12.19 0.34
C VAL A 18 14.75 11.14 0.73
N GLY A 19 14.55 9.89 0.27
CA GLY A 19 15.41 8.76 0.56
C GLY A 19 14.85 7.70 1.54
N SER A 20 13.68 7.91 2.14
CA SER A 20 13.00 6.81 2.85
C SER A 20 12.50 5.74 1.85
N LEU A 21 12.40 4.49 2.31
CA LEU A 21 11.82 3.36 1.56
C LEU A 21 10.41 3.00 2.04
N ASP A 22 9.81 3.85 2.88
CA ASP A 22 8.58 3.56 3.62
C ASP A 22 7.31 3.96 2.83
N TYR A 23 7.39 4.21 1.52
CA TYR A 23 6.26 4.69 0.70
C TYR A 23 4.98 3.86 0.87
N GLY A 24 5.11 2.53 0.87
CA GLY A 24 3.96 1.63 1.03
C GLY A 24 3.27 1.77 2.39
N LEU A 25 4.06 2.06 3.43
CA LEU A 25 3.59 2.23 4.80
C LEU A 25 2.81 3.53 4.96
N PHE A 26 3.30 4.61 4.35
CA PHE A 26 2.57 5.87 4.28
C PHE A 26 1.25 5.69 3.53
N VAL A 27 1.25 5.11 2.33
CA VAL A 27 0.02 4.88 1.54
C VAL A 27 -1.01 4.07 2.32
N ALA A 28 -0.58 3.02 3.00
CA ALA A 28 -1.48 2.17 3.78
C ALA A 28 -2.09 2.92 4.98
N ALA A 29 -1.29 3.71 5.71
CA ALA A 29 -1.77 4.54 6.80
C ALA A 29 -2.75 5.62 6.32
N TYR A 30 -2.49 6.25 5.18
CA TYR A 30 -3.40 7.22 4.56
C TYR A 30 -4.74 6.60 4.15
N ALA A 31 -4.69 5.43 3.53
CA ALA A 31 -5.90 4.70 3.14
C ALA A 31 -6.75 4.32 4.36
N GLU A 32 -6.11 3.89 5.45
CA GLU A 32 -6.77 3.59 6.73
C GLU A 32 -7.46 4.85 7.30
N TYR A 33 -6.72 5.95 7.37
CA TYR A 33 -7.20 7.22 7.91
C TYR A 33 -8.43 7.76 7.15
N LEU A 34 -8.38 7.71 5.82
CA LEU A 34 -9.50 8.09 4.96
C LEU A 34 -10.67 7.10 5.06
N SER A 35 -10.39 5.80 5.22
CA SER A 35 -11.43 4.79 5.37
C SER A 35 -12.20 4.92 6.68
N ASP A 36 -11.53 5.38 7.74
CA ASP A 36 -12.13 5.69 9.04
C ASP A 36 -12.81 7.07 9.07
N GLY A 37 -12.74 7.83 7.97
CA GLY A 37 -13.31 9.18 7.87
C GLY A 37 -12.60 10.22 8.73
N LEU A 38 -11.35 9.95 9.13
CA LEU A 38 -10.55 10.85 9.94
C LEU A 38 -9.88 11.92 9.04
N GLN A 39 -9.61 13.12 9.60
CA GLN A 39 -8.81 14.17 8.93
C GLN A 39 -7.29 13.94 8.96
N VAL A 40 -6.69 13.69 7.80
CA VAL A 40 -5.25 13.44 7.66
C VAL A 40 -4.42 14.44 8.49
N PRO A 41 -3.44 13.98 9.30
CA PRO A 41 -2.54 14.87 10.04
C PRO A 41 -1.67 15.71 9.09
N ASN A 42 -1.73 17.04 9.22
CA ASN A 42 -0.94 17.98 8.41
C ASN A 42 0.54 18.05 8.83
N ASP A 43 0.85 17.63 10.06
CA ASP A 43 2.20 17.55 10.64
C ASP A 43 3.03 16.35 10.14
N GLY A 44 2.43 15.53 9.28
CA GLY A 44 3.06 14.35 8.71
C GLY A 44 3.03 13.14 9.63
N LEU A 45 3.11 11.96 9.01
CA LEU A 45 3.13 10.71 9.76
C LEU A 45 4.58 10.40 10.20
N ASP A 46 4.79 10.11 11.48
CA ASP A 46 6.07 9.64 11.97
C ASP A 46 6.39 8.26 11.38
N ALA A 47 7.30 8.23 10.39
CA ALA A 47 7.78 7.02 9.75
C ALA A 47 8.30 5.98 10.75
N GLY A 48 8.96 6.43 11.82
CA GLY A 48 9.50 5.55 12.86
C GLY A 48 8.40 4.87 13.69
N LEU A 49 7.33 5.61 13.99
CA LEU A 49 6.15 5.07 14.67
C LEU A 49 5.37 4.12 13.77
N LEU A 50 5.09 4.53 12.53
CA LEU A 50 4.38 3.70 11.56
C LEU A 50 5.09 2.36 11.36
N ARG A 51 6.42 2.37 11.27
CA ARG A 51 7.19 1.14 11.04
C ARG A 51 7.02 0.17 12.20
N LYS A 52 7.08 0.66 13.44
CA LYS A 52 6.84 -0.18 14.64
C LYS A 52 5.43 -0.77 14.66
N ILE A 53 4.42 0.00 14.29
CA ILE A 53 3.03 -0.46 14.26
C ILE A 53 2.88 -1.57 13.22
N TYR A 54 3.33 -1.32 11.98
CA TYR A 54 3.19 -2.30 10.91
C TYR A 54 4.07 -3.53 11.12
N ASP A 55 5.28 -3.40 11.66
CA ASP A 55 6.12 -4.54 12.04
C ASP A 55 5.39 -5.43 13.05
N ALA A 56 4.77 -4.84 14.07
CA ALA A 56 4.00 -5.58 15.08
C ALA A 56 2.74 -6.25 14.49
N LEU A 57 2.00 -5.55 13.63
CA LEU A 57 0.84 -6.08 12.93
C LEU A 57 1.21 -7.25 12.02
N LEU A 58 2.27 -7.10 11.24
CA LEU A 58 2.74 -8.10 10.29
C LEU A 58 3.26 -9.35 11.01
N TRP A 59 3.97 -9.15 12.13
CA TRP A 59 4.37 -10.24 13.02
C TRP A 59 3.16 -11.01 13.55
N LYS A 60 2.16 -10.31 14.10
CA LYS A 60 0.91 -10.92 14.62
C LYS A 60 0.14 -11.66 13.54
N TYR A 61 0.06 -11.11 12.34
CA TYR A 61 -0.56 -11.78 11.20
C TYR A 61 0.20 -13.05 10.81
N GLY A 62 1.54 -13.00 10.78
CA GLY A 62 2.40 -14.15 10.54
C GLY A 62 2.17 -15.26 11.56
N GLU A 63 2.13 -14.93 12.85
CA GLU A 63 1.80 -15.87 13.93
C GLU A 63 0.42 -16.51 13.70
N ALA A 64 -0.61 -15.70 13.45
CA ALA A 64 -1.97 -16.19 13.23
C ALA A 64 -2.10 -17.09 11.98
N LYS A 65 -1.36 -16.77 10.92
CA LYS A 65 -1.29 -17.58 9.70
C LYS A 65 -0.51 -18.88 9.89
N ALA A 66 0.51 -18.91 10.74
CA ALA A 66 1.25 -20.13 11.06
C ALA A 66 0.44 -21.08 11.96
N GLN A 67 -0.41 -20.54 12.85
CA GLN A 67 -1.26 -21.32 13.76
C GLN A 67 -2.45 -21.97 13.05
N LYS A 68 -2.92 -21.40 11.93
CA LYS A 68 -3.92 -22.05 11.08
C LYS A 68 -3.21 -22.86 10.01
N PRO A 69 -3.24 -24.21 10.01
CA PRO A 69 -2.75 -24.95 8.86
C PRO A 69 -3.51 -24.45 7.63
N TYR A 70 -2.76 -24.13 6.58
CA TYR A 70 -3.33 -23.72 5.31
C TYR A 70 -4.13 -24.92 4.77
N ALA A 71 -5.42 -25.00 5.10
CA ALA A 71 -6.34 -25.86 4.39
C ALA A 71 -6.59 -25.21 3.02
N SER A 72 -5.55 -25.18 2.17
CA SER A 72 -5.77 -25.03 0.74
C SER A 72 -6.31 -26.37 0.28
N ASP A 73 -7.62 -26.54 0.32
CA ASP A 73 -8.28 -27.58 -0.46
C ASP A 73 -8.23 -27.16 -1.93
N VAL A 74 -7.02 -27.10 -2.49
CA VAL A 74 -6.77 -26.75 -3.87
C VAL A 74 -6.76 -28.05 -4.66
N LYS A 75 -7.97 -28.48 -4.99
CA LYS A 75 -8.25 -29.12 -6.28
C LYS A 75 -8.57 -28.03 -7.31
N ASP A 76 -7.71 -27.02 -7.47
CA ASP A 76 -7.82 -26.05 -8.58
C ASP A 76 -6.84 -26.42 -9.71
N PRO A 77 -7.30 -26.90 -10.87
CA PRO A 77 -6.46 -27.25 -12.01
C PRO A 77 -5.85 -26.04 -12.74
N ARG A 78 -6.20 -24.79 -12.38
CA ARG A 78 -6.01 -23.62 -13.25
C ARG A 78 -4.99 -22.59 -12.79
N ARG A 79 -3.97 -22.91 -11.99
CA ARG A 79 -2.88 -21.95 -11.75
C ARG A 79 -2.11 -21.71 -13.07
N PRO A 80 -2.22 -20.54 -13.74
CA PRO A 80 -1.39 -20.23 -14.89
C PRO A 80 -0.01 -19.87 -14.36
N LYS A 81 1.04 -20.37 -15.02
CA LYS A 81 2.43 -19.99 -14.75
C LYS A 81 2.56 -18.46 -14.77
N PRO A 82 3.09 -17.81 -13.71
CA PRO A 82 3.42 -16.40 -13.79
C PRO A 82 4.65 -16.26 -14.70
N HIS A 83 4.43 -15.79 -15.92
CA HIS A 83 5.50 -15.24 -16.74
C HIS A 83 5.81 -13.84 -16.21
N PHE A 84 6.83 -13.75 -15.37
CA PHE A 84 7.39 -12.45 -14.96
C PHE A 84 7.99 -11.80 -16.21
N VAL A 85 7.30 -10.80 -16.76
CA VAL A 85 7.87 -9.88 -17.75
C VAL A 85 8.39 -8.68 -16.96
N ALA A 86 9.68 -8.39 -17.09
CA ALA A 86 10.29 -7.24 -16.45
C ALA A 86 9.64 -5.93 -16.96
N PRO A 87 9.41 -4.93 -16.10
CA PRO A 87 8.91 -3.64 -16.54
C PRO A 87 9.95 -2.97 -17.44
N TYR A 88 9.52 -2.55 -18.63
CA TYR A 88 10.30 -1.77 -19.58
C TYR A 88 10.59 -0.39 -18.94
N VAL A 89 11.76 -0.28 -18.33
CA VAL A 89 12.37 1.01 -18.02
C VAL A 89 12.81 1.62 -19.34
N GLU A 90 11.99 2.52 -19.90
CA GLU A 90 12.35 3.61 -20.85
C GLU A 90 11.11 4.10 -21.62
N GLN A 91 10.27 4.92 -20.98
CA GLN A 91 9.55 5.95 -21.73
C GLN A 91 10.08 7.30 -21.27
N LEU A 92 11.24 7.63 -21.83
CA LEU A 92 11.81 8.97 -21.86
C LEU A 92 10.80 9.94 -22.49
N VAL A 93 10.40 10.91 -21.68
CA VAL A 93 10.23 12.34 -21.98
C VAL A 93 9.96 12.67 -23.47
N HIS A 94 8.74 13.14 -23.74
CA HIS A 94 8.50 14.18 -24.73
C HIS A 94 7.69 15.28 -24.06
N ILE A 95 8.36 16.38 -23.74
CA ILE A 95 7.76 17.67 -23.47
C ILE A 95 7.89 18.44 -24.79
N GLU A 96 6.76 18.94 -25.28
CA GLU A 96 6.65 19.81 -26.48
C GLU A 96 7.30 21.17 -26.26
#